data_AF-A0A6F9CJ01-F1
#
_entry.id   AF-A0A6F9CJ01-F1
#
_cell.length_a   1.000
_cell.length_b   1.000
_cell.length_c   1.000
_cell.angle_alpha   90.00
_cell.angle_beta   90.00
_cell.angle_gamma   90.00
#
_symmetry.space_group_name_H-M   'P 1'
#
loop_
_entity.id
_entity.type
_entity.pdbx_description
1 polymer ?
#
loop_
_entity_poly.entity_id
_entity_poly.type
_entity_poly.pdbx_seq_one_letter_code
_entity_poly.pdbx_strand_id
1 'polypeptide(L)'
;MEAQISLEEVESALRRMGKGKVPGMDGLLAEFYLTFWGKLGPVVLEVLKAILETGVPGGSMALGVLSLLYKKGDTTDLGNWRPLTMLCVDYKLLAKVLADRLRTALPYVIHEDQTCGIEGRSIRWNLSLIRDSIAWVEDRGLLLMVSALDQAKAFDRVNIYFLFRVLGRLGFGEKYIGCIRALYVGAGCRVNVNGHMGDLFDLTSGVRQGCPLSALLFVLYMEPLGAAIRADTGVEGLLIPGSGGLHVKMTQYADDTSFLLCKDLCLTRSLAIIGEFTRVSGAVLNHAKPSVKFFGRWHGRTDVPGGLSLCIGALKILGVLFETSGSATLNWSRSIVVVQRKLGMWRARSLSFIGKVLVLKVDVLPSLLYMAYVYPLPASLRRPLVRLVFQFMWGGRLEYVVRVRMLCPIGREARSVMVWSNTGPHAEQLPWHFGYAAKWLRAYPEVEVARVGLDHRHLFEEVRQGGCPGPVVGIPAGVWEGVQVRGLDNGLKDLNWLSLHKCLPVRSIMYGRGMTRSPTCPRPTCGGEEILRHVFWGCAFAGV
;
A
#
# COMPACT_ATOMS: atom_id res chain seq x y z
N MET A 1 11.49 27.54 -1.58
CA MET A 1 10.36 27.26 -2.50
C MET A 1 10.51 27.92 -3.86
N GLU A 2 11.00 29.17 -3.94
CA GLU A 2 11.04 29.97 -5.19
C GLU A 2 12.39 30.00 -5.92
N ALA A 3 13.36 29.18 -5.52
CA ALA A 3 14.64 29.07 -6.24
C ALA A 3 14.41 28.62 -7.69
N GLN A 4 15.29 29.00 -8.61
CA GLN A 4 15.22 28.50 -9.99
C GLN A 4 15.32 26.96 -9.99
N ILE A 5 14.59 26.32 -10.92
CA ILE A 5 14.69 24.87 -11.12
C ILE A 5 16.06 24.56 -11.71
N SER A 6 16.75 23.55 -11.17
CA SER A 6 18.04 23.07 -11.67
C SER A 6 17.90 21.75 -12.45
N LEU A 7 18.90 21.40 -13.27
CA LEU A 7 18.87 20.16 -14.04
C LEU A 7 18.87 18.94 -13.11
N GLU A 8 19.65 18.99 -12.03
CA GLU A 8 19.78 17.94 -11.03
C GLU A 8 18.46 17.69 -10.30
N GLU A 9 17.70 18.76 -10.03
CA GLU A 9 16.39 18.66 -9.41
C GLU A 9 15.39 17.92 -10.31
N VAL A 10 15.37 18.25 -11.61
CA VAL A 10 14.49 17.60 -12.59
C VAL A 10 14.94 16.14 -12.82
N GLU A 11 16.25 15.88 -12.90
CA GLU A 11 16.78 14.53 -13.03
C GLU A 11 16.42 13.66 -11.83
N SER A 12 16.56 14.20 -10.61
CA SER A 12 16.18 13.53 -9.38
C SER A 12 14.67 13.25 -9.33
N ALA A 13 13.85 14.17 -9.83
CA ALA A 13 12.41 13.95 -9.99
C ALA A 13 12.13 12.81 -10.98
N LEU A 14 12.78 12.79 -12.14
CA LEU A 14 12.63 11.76 -13.17
C LEU A 14 13.03 10.37 -12.66
N ARG A 15 14.20 10.25 -12.02
CA ARG A 15 14.73 8.97 -11.49
C ARG A 15 13.84 8.35 -10.42
N ARG A 16 13.07 9.17 -9.69
CA ARG A 16 12.10 8.73 -8.68
C ARG A 16 10.71 8.41 -9.23
N MET A 17 10.47 8.62 -10.53
CA MET A 17 9.21 8.22 -11.15
C MET A 17 9.10 6.71 -11.27
N GLY A 18 7.87 6.20 -11.14
CA GLY A 18 7.59 4.79 -11.35
C GLY A 18 7.74 4.40 -12.82
N LYS A 19 8.37 3.25 -13.06
CA LYS A 19 8.47 2.60 -14.37
C LYS A 19 7.20 1.80 -14.71
N GLY A 20 6.97 1.54 -15.99
CA GLY A 20 5.83 0.77 -16.51
C GLY A 20 4.48 1.46 -16.27
N LYS A 21 4.46 2.79 -16.26
CA LYS A 21 3.24 3.58 -16.09
C LYS A 21 2.68 4.02 -17.43
N VAL A 22 1.36 4.13 -17.51
CA VAL A 22 0.68 4.58 -18.73
C VAL A 22 1.08 6.03 -19.07
N PRO A 23 1.44 6.32 -20.33
CA PRO A 23 1.85 7.67 -20.76
C PRO A 23 0.66 8.63 -20.85
N GLY A 24 0.94 9.89 -21.14
CA GLY A 24 -0.09 10.86 -21.52
C GLY A 24 -0.51 10.70 -22.99
N MET A 25 -1.09 11.76 -23.56
CA MET A 25 -1.51 11.77 -24.97
C MET A 25 -0.35 11.71 -25.96
N ASP A 26 0.85 12.07 -25.53
CA ASP A 26 2.08 12.03 -26.33
C ASP A 26 2.65 10.61 -26.51
N GLY A 27 2.17 9.64 -25.73
CA GLY A 27 2.68 8.27 -25.74
C GLY A 27 4.07 8.11 -25.12
N LEU A 28 4.67 9.15 -24.54
CA LEU A 28 6.03 9.12 -24.02
C LEU A 28 6.08 8.62 -22.58
N LEU A 29 6.91 7.61 -22.33
CA LEU A 29 7.10 6.96 -21.03
C LEU A 29 8.25 7.60 -20.24
N ALA A 30 8.27 7.42 -18.91
CA ALA A 30 9.40 7.88 -18.09
C ALA A 30 10.73 7.25 -18.53
N GLU A 31 10.68 6.01 -19.00
CA GLU A 31 11.81 5.26 -19.55
C GLU A 31 12.40 5.89 -20.81
N PHE A 32 11.57 6.55 -21.63
CA PHE A 32 12.05 7.31 -22.78
C PHE A 32 12.94 8.47 -22.30
N TYR A 33 12.44 9.27 -21.37
CA TYR A 33 13.22 10.38 -20.79
C TYR A 33 14.48 9.89 -20.10
N LEU A 34 14.42 8.78 -19.35
CA LEU A 34 15.58 8.20 -18.67
C LEU A 34 16.67 7.74 -19.66
N THR A 35 16.26 7.10 -20.75
CA THR A 35 17.19 6.60 -21.79
C THR A 35 17.89 7.75 -22.51
N PHE A 36 17.18 8.83 -22.80
CA PHE A 36 17.68 9.95 -23.59
C PHE A 36 18.00 11.21 -22.77
N TRP A 37 18.09 11.08 -21.43
CA TRP A 37 18.20 12.22 -20.52
C TRP A 37 19.40 13.13 -20.81
N GLY A 38 20.55 12.55 -21.19
CA GLY A 38 21.75 13.33 -21.53
C GLY A 38 21.54 14.32 -22.68
N LYS A 39 20.56 14.07 -23.57
CA LYS A 39 20.19 14.99 -24.66
C LYS A 39 18.95 15.82 -24.33
N LEU A 40 17.94 15.19 -23.72
CA LEU A 40 16.65 15.84 -23.46
C LEU A 40 16.65 16.72 -22.21
N GLY A 41 17.48 16.41 -21.22
CA GLY A 41 17.48 17.09 -19.92
C GLY A 41 17.64 18.61 -20.02
N PRO A 42 18.64 19.14 -20.75
CA PRO A 42 18.80 20.58 -20.95
C PRO A 42 17.58 21.23 -21.61
N VAL A 43 17.03 20.61 -22.65
CA VAL A 43 15.84 21.12 -23.38
C VAL A 43 14.61 21.11 -22.48
N VAL A 44 14.39 20.03 -21.73
CA VAL A 44 13.29 19.94 -20.77
C VAL A 44 13.42 21.03 -19.72
N LEU A 45 14.63 21.28 -19.20
CA LEU A 45 14.85 22.33 -18.21
C LEU A 45 14.49 23.72 -18.77
N GLU A 46 14.90 24.03 -20.01
CA GLU A 46 14.55 25.28 -20.68
C GLU A 46 13.02 25.45 -20.81
N VAL A 47 12.33 24.39 -21.25
CA VAL A 47 10.86 24.38 -21.34
C VAL A 47 10.23 24.63 -19.96
N LEU A 48 10.69 23.93 -18.92
CA LEU A 48 10.15 24.11 -17.58
C LEU A 48 10.36 25.55 -17.07
N LYS A 49 11.53 26.13 -17.29
CA LYS A 49 11.82 27.54 -16.94
C LYS A 49 10.90 28.51 -17.69
N ALA A 50 10.72 28.32 -19.00
CA ALA A 50 9.84 29.14 -19.81
C ALA A 50 8.37 29.08 -19.31
N ILE A 51 7.90 27.90 -18.88
CA ILE A 51 6.58 27.75 -18.27
C ILE A 51 6.48 28.53 -16.95
N LEU A 52 7.54 28.52 -16.14
CA LEU A 52 7.54 29.27 -14.87
C LEU A 52 7.51 30.80 -15.09
N GLU A 53 8.10 31.28 -16.18
CA GLU A 53 8.14 32.70 -16.52
C GLU A 53 6.84 33.17 -17.18
N THR A 54 6.31 32.38 -18.12
CA THR A 54 5.12 32.75 -18.91
C THR A 54 3.81 32.34 -18.24
N GLY A 55 3.84 31.34 -17.35
CA GLY A 55 2.65 30.73 -16.77
C GLY A 55 1.84 29.84 -17.73
N VAL A 56 2.37 29.58 -18.94
CA VAL A 56 1.65 28.85 -20.00
C VAL A 56 2.33 27.51 -20.26
N PRO A 57 1.67 26.36 -19.99
CA PRO A 57 2.20 25.04 -20.33
C PRO A 57 2.18 24.80 -21.85
N GLY A 58 3.01 23.86 -22.31
CA GLY A 58 2.94 23.38 -23.69
C GLY A 58 1.59 22.72 -24.02
N GLY A 59 1.20 22.70 -25.30
CA GLY A 59 -0.13 22.27 -25.73
C GLY A 59 -0.55 20.88 -25.23
N SER A 60 0.29 19.85 -25.42
CA SER A 60 0.02 18.49 -24.91
C SER A 60 0.10 18.40 -23.38
N MET A 61 0.98 19.19 -22.76
CA MET A 61 1.23 19.20 -21.32
C MET A 61 0.01 19.69 -20.53
N ALA A 62 -0.75 20.64 -21.09
CA ALA A 62 -1.99 21.13 -20.49
C ALA A 62 -3.10 20.07 -20.42
N LEU A 63 -3.03 19.05 -21.28
CA LEU A 63 -4.12 18.12 -21.56
C LEU A 63 -3.96 16.78 -20.82
N GLY A 64 -5.06 16.23 -20.34
CA GLY A 64 -5.11 14.90 -19.72
C GLY A 64 -6.04 13.93 -20.46
N VAL A 65 -5.81 12.64 -20.27
CA VAL A 65 -6.74 11.58 -20.71
C VAL A 65 -7.44 10.99 -19.49
N LEU A 66 -8.76 11.11 -19.42
CA LEU A 66 -9.57 10.54 -18.36
C LEU A 66 -9.94 9.10 -18.71
N SER A 67 -9.70 8.17 -17.80
CA SER A 67 -10.26 6.82 -17.88
C SER A 67 -10.95 6.46 -16.57
N LEU A 68 -11.96 5.59 -16.66
CA LEU A 68 -12.77 5.18 -15.52
C LEU A 68 -12.32 3.81 -15.03
N LEU A 69 -11.98 3.72 -13.75
CA LEU A 69 -11.68 2.44 -13.07
C LEU A 69 -12.86 2.03 -12.21
N TYR A 70 -13.45 0.86 -12.47
CA TYR A 70 -14.54 0.35 -11.67
C TYR A 70 -14.11 0.13 -10.21
N LYS A 71 -14.88 0.65 -9.25
CA LYS A 71 -14.58 0.57 -7.82
C LYS A 71 -15.34 -0.57 -7.14
N LYS A 72 -16.68 -0.55 -7.21
CA LYS A 72 -17.62 -1.51 -6.57
C LYS A 72 -19.07 -1.13 -6.91
N GLY A 73 -20.03 -2.02 -6.65
CA GLY A 73 -21.46 -1.70 -6.74
C GLY A 73 -22.03 -1.91 -8.15
N ASP A 74 -23.12 -1.23 -8.47
CA ASP A 74 -23.73 -1.31 -9.79
C ASP A 74 -22.79 -0.67 -10.84
N THR A 75 -22.50 -1.40 -11.92
CA THR A 75 -21.65 -0.94 -13.02
C THR A 75 -22.30 0.15 -13.87
N THR A 76 -23.62 0.31 -13.80
CA THR A 76 -24.37 1.34 -14.55
C THR A 76 -24.33 2.72 -13.88
N ASP A 77 -24.06 2.78 -12.57
CA ASP A 77 -23.93 4.03 -11.83
C ASP A 77 -22.50 4.58 -11.95
N LEU A 78 -22.33 5.73 -12.62
CA LEU A 78 -21.03 6.41 -12.76
C LEU A 78 -20.40 6.79 -11.40
N GLY A 79 -21.18 6.95 -10.33
CA GLY A 79 -20.68 7.16 -8.97
C GLY A 79 -19.86 5.99 -8.42
N ASN A 80 -20.00 4.81 -9.01
CA ASN A 80 -19.25 3.59 -8.68
C ASN A 80 -17.93 3.45 -9.45
N TRP A 81 -17.59 4.42 -10.30
CA TRP A 81 -16.36 4.46 -11.07
C TRP A 81 -15.43 5.56 -10.55
N ARG A 82 -14.13 5.30 -10.61
CA ARG A 82 -13.09 6.25 -10.20
C ARG A 82 -12.45 6.88 -11.44
N PRO A 83 -12.52 8.21 -11.63
CA PRO A 83 -11.77 8.88 -12.68
C PRO A 83 -10.27 8.84 -12.39
N LEU A 84 -9.47 8.47 -13.39
CA LEU A 84 -8.02 8.56 -13.39
C LEU A 84 -7.57 9.39 -14.59
N THR A 85 -6.76 10.40 -14.35
CA THR A 85 -6.20 11.26 -15.39
C THR A 85 -4.77 10.83 -15.71
N MET A 86 -4.58 10.34 -16.93
CA MET A 86 -3.26 10.11 -17.50
C MET A 86 -2.70 11.44 -18.01
N LEU A 87 -1.49 11.78 -17.57
CA LEU A 87 -0.82 13.04 -17.85
C LEU A 87 0.54 12.75 -18.49
N CYS A 88 0.99 13.64 -19.38
CA CYS A 88 2.29 13.54 -20.02
C CYS A 88 3.43 13.59 -18.99
N VAL A 89 4.57 13.01 -19.33
CA VAL A 89 5.69 12.86 -18.38
C VAL A 89 6.37 14.21 -18.11
N ASP A 90 6.48 15.06 -19.12
CA ASP A 90 6.91 16.46 -18.98
C ASP A 90 6.07 17.25 -17.97
N TYR A 91 4.73 17.14 -18.02
CA TYR A 91 3.82 17.66 -17.00
C TYR A 91 4.17 17.11 -15.62
N LYS A 92 4.30 15.79 -15.53
CA LYS A 92 4.59 15.10 -14.28
C LYS A 92 5.95 15.52 -13.71
N LEU A 93 6.93 15.88 -14.53
CA LEU A 93 8.23 16.35 -14.08
C LEU A 93 8.09 17.66 -13.33
N LEU A 94 7.43 18.65 -13.93
CA LEU A 94 7.17 19.93 -13.27
C LEU A 94 6.37 19.73 -11.98
N ALA A 95 5.27 18.99 -12.05
CA ALA A 95 4.44 18.70 -10.89
C ALA A 95 5.21 17.97 -9.79
N LYS A 96 6.12 17.05 -10.13
CA LYS A 96 6.94 16.31 -9.18
C LYS A 96 7.99 17.19 -8.51
N VAL A 97 8.65 18.08 -9.25
CA VAL A 97 9.58 19.08 -8.70
C VAL A 97 8.85 19.99 -7.70
N LEU A 98 7.70 20.54 -8.10
CA LEU A 98 6.89 21.37 -7.20
C LEU A 98 6.41 20.60 -5.97
N ALA A 99 6.04 19.32 -6.12
CA ALA A 99 5.62 18.47 -5.02
C ALA A 99 6.76 18.14 -4.06
N ASP A 100 7.97 17.89 -4.57
CA ASP A 100 9.14 17.61 -3.74
C ASP A 100 9.54 18.83 -2.91
N ARG A 101 9.46 20.02 -3.49
CA ARG A 101 9.60 21.28 -2.74
C ARG A 101 8.48 21.42 -1.71
N LEU A 102 7.22 21.13 -2.07
CA LEU A 102 6.08 21.29 -1.15
C LEU A 102 6.21 20.39 0.09
N ARG A 103 6.68 19.15 -0.09
CA ARG A 103 6.85 18.19 1.00
C ARG A 103 7.71 18.72 2.14
N THR A 104 8.72 19.54 1.84
CA THR A 104 9.58 20.11 2.89
C THR A 104 8.86 21.20 3.70
N ALA A 105 7.85 21.86 3.14
CA ALA A 105 7.09 22.89 3.83
C ALA A 105 5.90 22.33 4.63
N LEU A 106 5.32 21.21 4.19
CA LEU A 106 4.09 20.64 4.76
C LEU A 106 4.11 20.43 6.28
N PRO A 107 5.19 19.88 6.91
CA PRO A 107 5.23 19.68 8.35
C PRO A 107 5.08 20.97 9.17
N TYR A 108 5.40 22.12 8.60
CA TYR A 108 5.38 23.42 9.27
C TYR A 108 4.04 24.17 9.11
N VAL A 109 3.27 23.86 8.07
CA VAL A 109 2.03 24.60 7.73
C VAL A 109 0.76 23.79 7.99
N ILE A 110 0.85 22.47 8.09
CA ILE A 110 -0.28 21.58 8.36
C ILE A 110 -0.28 21.17 9.82
N HIS A 111 -1.42 21.31 10.48
CA HIS A 111 -1.57 20.94 11.89
C HIS A 111 -1.50 19.41 12.11
N GLU A 112 -1.16 18.96 13.32
CA GLU A 112 -0.88 17.54 13.63
C GLU A 112 -2.08 16.60 13.53
N ASP A 113 -3.31 17.13 13.51
CA ASP A 113 -4.53 16.36 13.32
C ASP A 113 -4.63 15.74 11.93
N GLN A 114 -3.99 16.35 10.92
CA GLN A 114 -3.88 15.81 9.58
C GLN A 114 -2.55 15.06 9.40
N THR A 115 -2.64 13.76 9.18
CA THR A 115 -1.46 12.88 9.09
C THR A 115 -1.16 12.38 7.68
N CYS A 116 -2.05 12.59 6.72
CA CYS A 116 -1.88 12.06 5.37
C CYS A 116 -0.86 12.87 4.56
N GLY A 117 0.13 12.17 3.99
CA GLY A 117 1.09 12.78 3.06
C GLY A 117 2.11 13.73 3.70
N ILE A 118 2.13 13.83 5.04
CA ILE A 118 3.08 14.65 5.80
C ILE A 118 4.24 13.76 6.28
N GLU A 119 5.47 14.22 6.06
CA GLU A 119 6.66 13.51 6.50
C GLU A 119 6.68 13.35 8.03
N GLY A 120 7.11 12.18 8.51
CA GLY A 120 7.12 11.85 9.94
C GLY A 120 5.76 11.47 10.55
N ARG A 121 4.64 11.69 9.84
CA ARG A 121 3.30 11.34 10.33
C ARG A 121 2.81 10.00 9.78
N SER A 122 1.90 9.36 10.50
CA SER A 122 1.38 8.05 10.12
C SER A 122 -0.13 7.94 10.31
N ILE A 123 -0.79 7.26 9.37
CA ILE A 123 -2.19 6.81 9.50
C ILE A 123 -2.46 6.05 10.80
N ARG A 124 -1.42 5.41 11.33
CA ARG A 124 -1.47 4.65 12.59
C ARG A 124 -1.81 5.56 13.78
N TRP A 125 -1.40 6.82 13.73
CA TRP A 125 -1.64 7.76 14.82
C TRP A 125 -3.12 8.06 14.96
N ASN A 126 -3.83 8.29 13.84
CA ASN A 126 -5.28 8.49 13.85
C ASN A 126 -6.01 7.28 14.44
N LEU A 127 -5.62 6.08 14.00
CA LEU A 127 -6.25 4.83 14.43
C LEU A 127 -5.99 4.52 15.90
N SER A 128 -4.75 4.70 16.37
CA SER A 128 -4.41 4.55 17.79
C SER A 128 -5.12 5.59 18.64
N LEU A 129 -5.15 6.85 18.20
CA LEU A 129 -5.87 7.93 18.90
C LEU A 129 -7.34 7.58 19.10
N ILE A 130 -8.03 7.13 18.06
CA ILE A 130 -9.45 6.72 18.14
C ILE A 130 -9.60 5.50 19.05
N ARG A 131 -8.77 4.46 18.88
CA ARG A 131 -8.79 3.24 19.70
C ARG A 131 -8.64 3.56 21.19
N ASP A 132 -7.61 4.34 21.52
CA ASP A 132 -7.24 4.65 22.90
C ASP A 132 -8.25 5.61 23.53
N SER A 133 -8.79 6.53 22.74
CA SER A 133 -9.92 7.40 23.16
C SER A 133 -11.15 6.58 23.52
N ILE A 134 -11.53 5.62 22.68
CA ILE A 134 -12.68 4.74 22.96
C ILE A 134 -12.42 3.92 24.23
N ALA A 135 -11.27 3.25 24.33
CA ALA A 135 -10.93 2.47 25.51
C ALA A 135 -10.97 3.31 26.80
N TRP A 136 -10.46 4.54 26.74
CA TRP A 136 -10.46 5.48 27.87
C TRP A 136 -11.86 5.87 28.31
N VAL A 137 -12.75 6.23 27.38
CA VAL A 137 -14.10 6.69 27.73
C VAL A 137 -14.99 5.54 28.21
N GLU A 138 -14.78 4.33 27.72
CA GLU A 138 -15.45 3.13 28.22
C GLU A 138 -15.00 2.80 29.66
N ASP A 139 -13.67 2.82 29.93
CA ASP A 139 -13.11 2.59 31.26
C ASP A 139 -13.60 3.60 32.31
N ARG A 140 -13.69 4.87 31.92
CA ARG A 140 -14.03 5.98 32.84
C ARG A 140 -15.50 6.37 32.84
N GLY A 141 -16.33 5.72 32.02
CA GLY A 141 -17.72 6.11 31.84
C GLY A 141 -17.87 7.56 31.39
N LEU A 142 -17.01 8.03 30.48
CA LEU A 142 -17.12 9.38 29.91
C LEU A 142 -18.09 9.39 28.73
N LEU A 143 -18.39 10.59 28.21
CA LEU A 143 -19.25 10.77 27.04
C LEU A 143 -18.37 10.89 25.81
N LEU A 144 -18.67 10.13 24.76
CA LEU A 144 -18.00 10.28 23.48
C LEU A 144 -18.93 9.99 22.32
N MET A 145 -18.88 10.89 21.35
CA MET A 145 -19.45 10.76 20.03
C MET A 145 -18.30 10.78 19.03
N VAL A 146 -18.15 9.70 18.26
CA VAL A 146 -17.22 9.66 17.14
C VAL A 146 -18.01 9.85 15.86
N SER A 147 -17.71 10.93 15.14
CA SER A 147 -18.37 11.21 13.86
C SER A 147 -17.38 11.03 12.70
N ALA A 148 -17.57 9.99 11.88
CA ALA A 148 -16.77 9.72 10.70
C ALA A 148 -17.39 10.38 9.46
N LEU A 149 -16.77 11.45 9.00
CA LEU A 149 -17.21 12.29 7.90
C LEU A 149 -16.42 11.98 6.62
N ASP A 150 -17.15 11.78 5.53
CA ASP A 150 -16.64 11.44 4.20
C ASP A 150 -17.06 12.54 3.22
N GLN A 151 -16.15 12.97 2.34
CA GLN A 151 -16.46 13.98 1.33
C GLN A 151 -16.89 13.34 0.02
N ALA A 152 -17.96 13.87 -0.58
CA ALA A 152 -18.44 13.42 -1.87
C ALA A 152 -17.52 13.91 -3.00
N LYS A 153 -16.85 13.00 -3.70
CA LYS A 153 -15.97 13.32 -4.85
C LYS A 153 -14.90 14.37 -4.49
N ALA A 154 -14.21 14.17 -3.36
CA ALA A 154 -13.32 15.15 -2.74
C ALA A 154 -12.33 15.82 -3.70
N PHE A 155 -11.63 15.04 -4.53
CA PHE A 155 -10.63 15.57 -5.48
C PHE A 155 -11.28 16.36 -6.62
N ASP A 156 -12.45 15.94 -7.09
CA ASP A 156 -13.09 16.49 -8.30
C ASP A 156 -13.83 17.80 -8.00
N ARG A 157 -14.17 18.05 -6.73
CA ARG A 157 -14.92 19.23 -6.26
C ARG A 157 -14.06 20.41 -5.78
N VAL A 158 -12.73 20.26 -5.75
CA VAL A 158 -11.85 21.32 -5.26
C VAL A 158 -12.02 22.58 -6.10
N ASN A 159 -12.47 23.68 -5.48
CA ASN A 159 -12.38 24.99 -6.11
C ASN A 159 -10.91 25.44 -6.13
N ILE A 160 -10.33 25.46 -7.32
CA ILE A 160 -8.92 25.80 -7.53
C ILE A 160 -8.59 27.26 -7.15
N TYR A 161 -9.54 28.19 -7.26
CA TYR A 161 -9.33 29.58 -6.87
C TYR A 161 -9.35 29.77 -5.35
N PHE A 162 -10.20 29.02 -4.65
CA PHE A 162 -10.13 28.93 -3.20
C PHE A 162 -8.79 28.35 -2.75
N LEU A 163 -8.33 27.26 -3.38
CA LEU A 163 -7.01 26.68 -3.11
C LEU A 163 -5.88 27.71 -3.28
N PHE A 164 -5.87 28.52 -4.35
CA PHE A 164 -4.85 29.56 -4.52
C PHE A 164 -4.87 30.60 -3.40
N ARG A 165 -6.05 31.00 -2.93
CA ARG A 165 -6.18 31.91 -1.77
C ARG A 165 -5.66 31.27 -0.49
N VAL A 166 -5.91 29.98 -0.28
CA VAL A 166 -5.38 29.24 0.87
C VAL A 166 -3.85 29.22 0.84
N LEU A 167 -3.24 28.92 -0.32
CA LEU A 167 -1.79 28.96 -0.47
C LEU A 167 -1.21 30.34 -0.14
N GLY A 168 -1.80 31.41 -0.67
CA GLY A 168 -1.37 32.77 -0.34
C GLY A 168 -1.49 33.07 1.17
N ARG A 169 -2.59 32.65 1.80
CA ARG A 169 -2.82 32.86 3.24
C ARG A 169 -1.87 32.07 4.15
N LEU A 170 -1.41 30.91 3.68
CA LEU A 170 -0.39 30.08 4.34
C LEU A 170 1.04 30.58 4.09
N GLY A 171 1.22 31.67 3.33
CA GLY A 171 2.52 32.32 3.12
C GLY A 171 3.35 31.75 1.97
N PHE A 172 2.75 30.95 1.07
CA PHE A 172 3.45 30.56 -0.16
C PHE A 172 3.59 31.78 -1.09
N GLY A 173 4.79 32.00 -1.63
CA GLY A 173 5.06 33.14 -2.50
C GLY A 173 4.36 33.06 -3.86
N GLU A 174 4.06 34.23 -4.44
CA GLU A 174 3.29 34.33 -5.69
C GLU A 174 3.96 33.63 -6.89
N LYS A 175 5.29 33.52 -6.92
CA LYS A 175 5.96 32.77 -8.00
C LYS A 175 5.60 31.29 -7.92
N TYR A 176 5.68 30.70 -6.72
CA TYR A 176 5.32 29.30 -6.52
C TYR A 176 3.83 29.04 -6.81
N ILE A 177 2.94 29.94 -6.37
CA ILE A 177 1.51 29.86 -6.69
C ILE A 177 1.28 29.99 -8.20
N GLY A 178 2.01 30.88 -8.88
CA GLY A 178 2.00 31.03 -10.34
C GLY A 178 2.36 29.72 -11.06
N CYS A 179 3.39 29.00 -10.59
CA CYS A 179 3.74 27.69 -11.14
C CYS A 179 2.59 26.68 -11.01
N ILE A 180 1.86 26.71 -9.89
CA ILE A 180 0.69 25.85 -9.70
C ILE A 180 -0.44 26.30 -10.62
N ARG A 181 -0.71 27.60 -10.75
CA ARG A 181 -1.72 28.14 -11.68
C ARG A 181 -1.47 27.63 -13.11
N ALA A 182 -0.22 27.64 -13.57
CA ALA A 182 0.16 27.13 -14.89
C ALA A 182 -0.23 25.65 -15.14
N LEU A 183 -0.28 24.82 -14.09
CA LEU A 183 -0.66 23.41 -14.21
C LEU A 183 -2.17 23.17 -14.21
N TYR A 184 -2.95 24.04 -13.57
CA TYR A 184 -4.39 23.82 -13.33
C TYR A 184 -5.32 24.76 -14.10
N VAL A 185 -4.91 25.99 -14.38
CA VAL A 185 -5.73 26.96 -15.14
C VAL A 185 -5.63 26.66 -16.63
N GLY A 186 -6.77 26.65 -17.34
CA GLY A 186 -6.81 26.30 -18.77
C GLY A 186 -6.52 24.83 -19.07
N ALA A 187 -6.59 23.98 -18.04
CA ALA A 187 -6.42 22.55 -18.14
C ALA A 187 -7.57 21.90 -18.92
N GLY A 188 -7.25 21.08 -19.93
CA GLY A 188 -8.25 20.34 -20.69
C GLY A 188 -8.16 18.82 -20.46
N CYS A 189 -9.25 18.11 -20.72
CA CYS A 189 -9.27 16.66 -20.63
C CYS A 189 -10.11 16.03 -21.75
N ARG A 190 -9.72 14.82 -22.17
CA ARG A 190 -10.51 13.97 -23.07
C ARG A 190 -10.87 12.67 -22.37
N VAL A 191 -12.10 12.20 -22.52
CA VAL A 191 -12.52 10.91 -21.96
C VAL A 191 -12.13 9.79 -22.91
N ASN A 192 -11.47 8.75 -22.39
CA ASN A 192 -11.17 7.52 -23.13
C ASN A 192 -12.14 6.41 -22.71
N VAL A 193 -12.95 5.95 -23.65
CA VAL A 193 -13.88 4.83 -23.48
C VAL A 193 -13.50 3.73 -24.47
N ASN A 194 -13.03 2.59 -23.97
CA ASN A 194 -12.64 1.43 -24.79
C ASN A 194 -11.68 1.77 -25.95
N GLY A 195 -10.72 2.67 -25.72
CA GLY A 195 -9.75 3.10 -26.73
C GLY A 195 -10.21 4.26 -27.60
N HIS A 196 -11.46 4.71 -27.48
CA HIS A 196 -12.00 5.84 -28.23
C HIS A 196 -11.90 7.12 -27.40
N MET A 197 -11.25 8.13 -27.97
CA MET A 197 -11.09 9.44 -27.35
C MET A 197 -12.30 10.31 -27.69
N GLY A 198 -13.02 10.75 -26.67
CA GLY A 198 -14.09 11.72 -26.81
C GLY A 198 -13.59 13.14 -27.04
N ASP A 199 -14.53 14.07 -27.00
CA ASP A 199 -14.28 15.49 -27.17
C ASP A 199 -13.44 16.08 -26.03
N LEU A 200 -12.74 17.17 -26.36
CA LEU A 200 -12.00 17.95 -25.39
C LEU A 200 -12.97 18.78 -24.57
N PHE A 201 -12.85 18.74 -23.25
CA PHE A 201 -13.58 19.61 -22.33
C PHE A 201 -12.62 20.26 -21.32
N ASP A 202 -13.01 21.44 -20.85
CA ASP A 202 -12.22 22.20 -19.89
C ASP A 202 -12.45 21.71 -18.45
N LEU A 203 -11.37 21.67 -17.66
CA LEU A 203 -11.42 21.38 -16.23
C LEU A 203 -11.55 22.68 -15.46
N THR A 204 -12.75 22.95 -14.94
CA THR A 204 -13.06 24.16 -14.15
C THR A 204 -12.99 23.92 -12.64
N SER A 205 -12.97 22.65 -12.22
CA SER A 205 -12.95 22.23 -10.82
C SER A 205 -12.10 20.98 -10.66
N GLY A 206 -11.55 20.83 -9.46
CA GLY A 206 -10.87 19.63 -9.01
C GLY A 206 -9.37 19.66 -9.20
N VAL A 207 -8.71 18.77 -8.47
CA VAL A 207 -7.29 18.45 -8.65
C VAL A 207 -7.14 17.11 -9.36
N ARG A 208 -6.24 17.05 -10.36
CA ARG A 208 -6.16 15.90 -11.27
C ARG A 208 -5.72 14.62 -10.55
N GLN A 209 -6.54 13.56 -10.58
CA GLN A 209 -6.19 12.27 -9.98
C GLN A 209 -5.13 11.54 -10.83
N GLY A 210 -3.89 11.53 -10.37
CA GLY A 210 -2.73 11.01 -11.13
C GLY A 210 -1.59 12.03 -11.26
N CYS A 211 -1.85 13.29 -10.93
CA CYS A 211 -0.82 14.31 -10.77
C CYS A 211 -0.06 14.11 -9.43
N PRO A 212 1.29 14.11 -9.43
CA PRO A 212 2.09 13.96 -8.22
C PRO A 212 1.85 15.02 -7.13
N LEU A 213 1.33 16.19 -7.51
CA LEU A 213 1.14 17.35 -6.64
C LEU A 213 -0.26 17.38 -6.00
N SER A 214 -1.28 16.82 -6.66
CA SER A 214 -2.70 16.96 -6.28
C SER A 214 -3.00 16.56 -4.84
N ALA A 215 -2.44 15.43 -4.36
CA ALA A 215 -2.71 14.95 -3.01
C ALA A 215 -2.18 15.91 -1.92
N LEU A 216 -1.03 16.54 -2.17
CA LEU A 216 -0.44 17.50 -1.25
C LEU A 216 -1.23 18.82 -1.21
N LEU A 217 -1.69 19.28 -2.38
CA LEU A 217 -2.57 20.44 -2.48
C LEU A 217 -3.92 20.20 -1.82
N PHE A 218 -4.47 19.00 -1.93
CA PHE A 218 -5.72 18.64 -1.26
C PHE A 218 -5.60 18.73 0.27
N VAL A 219 -4.46 18.30 0.82
CA VAL A 219 -4.21 18.42 2.27
C VAL A 219 -4.17 19.89 2.71
N LEU A 220 -3.51 20.77 1.96
CA LEU A 220 -3.51 22.21 2.21
C LEU A 220 -4.91 22.83 2.06
N TYR A 221 -5.67 22.39 1.06
CA TYR A 221 -7.05 22.81 0.84
C TYR A 221 -7.97 22.51 2.02
N MET A 222 -7.72 21.43 2.76
CA MET A 222 -8.49 21.03 3.94
C MET A 222 -8.08 21.75 5.23
N GLU A 223 -6.88 22.32 5.30
CA GLU A 223 -6.35 22.98 6.50
C GLU A 223 -7.26 24.10 7.05
N PRO A 224 -7.89 24.97 6.23
CA PRO A 224 -8.81 25.99 6.74
C PRO A 224 -10.00 25.44 7.52
N LEU A 225 -10.55 24.28 7.12
CA LEU A 225 -11.62 23.62 7.87
C LEU A 225 -11.12 23.23 9.26
N GLY A 226 -9.94 22.60 9.31
CA GLY A 226 -9.34 22.20 10.58
C GLY A 226 -9.01 23.37 11.48
N ALA A 227 -8.44 24.44 10.91
CA ALA A 227 -8.15 25.66 11.63
C ALA A 227 -9.41 26.30 12.23
N ALA A 228 -10.53 26.33 11.48
CA ALA A 228 -11.80 26.87 11.97
C ALA A 228 -12.37 26.04 13.14
N ILE A 229 -12.34 24.70 13.05
CA ILE A 229 -12.79 23.81 14.13
C ILE A 229 -11.94 23.98 15.39
N ARG A 230 -10.61 24.12 15.24
CA ARG A 230 -9.71 24.33 16.38
C ARG A 230 -9.93 25.69 17.04
N ALA A 231 -10.09 26.75 16.24
CA ALA A 231 -10.29 28.11 16.72
C ALA A 231 -11.63 28.33 17.43
N ASP A 232 -12.65 27.52 17.12
CA ASP A 232 -13.96 27.63 17.78
C ASP A 232 -13.90 27.09 19.22
N THR A 233 -13.99 27.99 20.20
CA THR A 233 -13.96 27.66 21.63
C THR A 233 -15.20 26.93 22.12
N GLY A 234 -16.32 27.01 21.39
CA GLY A 234 -17.55 26.26 21.67
C GLY A 234 -17.54 24.82 21.13
N VAL A 235 -16.55 24.47 20.30
CA VAL A 235 -16.30 23.08 19.90
C VAL A 235 -15.33 22.46 20.89
N GLU A 236 -15.86 21.69 21.83
CA GLU A 236 -15.07 20.92 22.80
C GLU A 236 -14.90 19.48 22.31
N GLY A 237 -13.65 19.02 22.32
CA GLY A 237 -13.29 17.65 22.01
C GLY A 237 -13.13 16.80 23.27
N LEU A 238 -12.61 15.59 23.10
CA LEU A 238 -12.21 14.73 24.22
C LEU A 238 -11.01 15.32 24.96
N LEU A 239 -11.16 15.59 26.25
CA LEU A 239 -10.06 16.03 27.10
C LEU A 239 -9.08 14.87 27.34
N ILE A 240 -7.80 15.08 27.01
CA ILE A 240 -6.77 14.06 27.19
C ILE A 240 -6.16 14.17 28.59
N PRO A 241 -6.12 13.10 29.39
CA PRO A 241 -5.52 13.12 30.73
C PRO A 241 -4.05 13.52 30.70
N GLY A 242 -3.63 14.35 31.66
CA GLY A 242 -2.22 14.75 31.80
C GLY A 242 -1.68 15.65 30.69
N SER A 243 -2.51 16.09 29.75
CA SER A 243 -2.11 16.90 28.58
C SER A 243 -2.06 18.41 28.83
N GLY A 244 -2.29 18.87 30.07
CA GLY A 244 -2.38 20.30 30.39
C GLY A 244 -3.63 20.98 29.83
N GLY A 245 -4.72 20.23 29.60
CA GLY A 245 -5.98 20.78 29.10
C GLY A 245 -6.19 20.65 27.59
N LEU A 246 -5.43 19.81 26.89
CA LEU A 246 -5.61 19.60 25.46
C LEU A 246 -6.90 18.82 25.17
N HIS A 247 -7.72 19.36 24.28
CA HIS A 247 -8.90 18.69 23.73
C HIS A 247 -8.61 18.15 22.34
N VAL A 248 -8.81 16.85 22.15
CA VAL A 248 -8.81 16.21 20.84
C VAL A 248 -10.19 16.38 20.23
N LYS A 249 -10.34 17.35 19.34
CA LYS A 249 -11.60 17.64 18.63
C LYS A 249 -11.78 16.77 17.39
N MET A 250 -10.69 16.53 16.66
CA MET A 250 -10.74 15.85 15.37
C MET A 250 -9.43 15.15 15.02
N THR A 251 -9.51 14.25 14.05
CA THR A 251 -8.36 13.63 13.38
C THR A 251 -8.68 13.44 11.89
N GLN A 252 -7.71 13.69 11.03
CA GLN A 252 -7.89 13.72 9.58
C GLN A 252 -6.85 12.86 8.86
N TYR A 253 -7.29 12.21 7.79
CA TYR A 253 -6.43 11.52 6.85
C TYR A 253 -6.90 11.80 5.42
N ALA A 254 -6.26 12.80 4.78
CA ALA A 254 -6.74 13.40 3.54
C ALA A 254 -8.18 13.91 3.69
N ASP A 255 -9.15 13.32 2.98
CA ASP A 255 -10.56 13.69 2.99
C ASP A 255 -11.36 13.08 4.15
N ASP A 256 -10.90 11.93 4.68
CA ASP A 256 -11.51 11.27 5.83
C ASP A 256 -11.30 12.13 7.09
N THR A 257 -12.37 12.68 7.65
CA THR A 257 -12.36 13.48 8.88
C THR A 257 -13.15 12.78 9.97
N SER A 258 -12.54 12.54 11.12
CA SER A 258 -13.21 11.95 12.28
C SER A 258 -13.25 12.96 13.43
N PHE A 259 -14.44 13.33 13.89
CA PHE A 259 -14.63 14.13 15.09
C PHE A 259 -14.71 13.26 16.34
N LEU A 260 -14.15 13.74 17.45
CA LEU A 260 -14.21 13.14 18.77
C LEU A 260 -14.79 14.17 19.73
N LEU A 261 -16.10 14.13 19.94
CA LEU A 261 -16.85 15.19 20.64
C LEU A 261 -17.58 14.64 21.86
N CYS A 262 -17.68 15.44 22.91
CA CYS A 262 -18.31 15.04 24.18
C CYS A 262 -19.67 15.73 24.44
N LYS A 263 -20.14 16.57 23.51
CA LYS A 263 -21.39 17.34 23.60
C LYS A 263 -22.07 17.44 22.23
N ASP A 264 -23.40 17.42 22.20
CA ASP A 264 -24.18 17.53 20.97
C ASP A 264 -24.00 18.87 20.26
N LEU A 265 -23.99 19.95 21.05
CA LEU A 265 -23.79 21.30 20.55
C LEU A 265 -22.48 21.41 19.75
N CYS A 266 -21.44 20.69 20.15
CA CYS A 266 -20.16 20.70 19.44
C CYS A 266 -20.29 20.08 18.04
N LEU A 267 -21.15 19.06 17.84
CA LEU A 267 -21.40 18.51 16.51
C LEU A 267 -22.17 19.52 15.65
N THR A 268 -23.24 20.12 16.19
CA THR A 268 -24.01 21.14 15.46
C THR A 268 -23.13 22.32 15.04
N ARG A 269 -22.25 22.81 15.92
CA ARG A 269 -21.27 23.86 15.59
C ARG A 269 -20.28 23.41 14.52
N SER A 270 -19.74 22.20 14.66
CA SER A 270 -18.81 21.62 13.68
C SER A 270 -19.46 21.49 12.29
N LEU A 271 -20.72 21.09 12.23
CA LEU A 271 -21.49 21.00 10.98
C LEU A 271 -21.80 22.37 10.38
N ALA A 272 -22.05 23.40 11.19
CA ALA A 272 -22.20 24.77 10.70
C ALA A 272 -20.90 25.29 10.05
N ILE A 273 -19.75 25.00 10.68
CA ILE A 273 -18.43 25.33 10.12
C ILE A 273 -18.19 24.58 8.81
N ILE A 274 -18.56 23.30 8.74
CA ILE A 274 -18.49 22.51 7.49
C ILE A 274 -19.40 23.12 6.42
N GLY A 275 -20.61 23.55 6.75
CA GLY A 275 -21.54 24.20 5.82
C GLY A 275 -20.94 25.47 5.21
N GLU A 276 -20.30 26.30 6.02
CA GLU A 276 -19.61 27.50 5.54
C GLU A 276 -18.38 27.14 4.69
N PHE A 277 -17.59 26.16 5.11
CA PHE A 277 -16.47 25.65 4.32
C PHE A 277 -16.95 25.12 2.95
N THR A 278 -18.05 24.37 2.90
CA THR A 278 -18.69 23.89 1.67
C THR A 278 -19.04 25.04 0.74
N ARG A 279 -19.64 26.12 1.27
CA ARG A 279 -20.05 27.29 0.49
C ARG A 279 -18.88 27.98 -0.22
N VAL A 280 -17.73 28.08 0.43
CA VAL A 280 -16.57 28.81 -0.11
C VAL A 280 -15.59 27.93 -0.89
N SER A 281 -15.47 26.65 -0.53
CA SER A 281 -14.47 25.74 -1.07
C SER A 281 -15.01 24.85 -2.20
N GLY A 282 -16.32 24.59 -2.22
CA GLY A 282 -16.96 23.62 -3.12
C GLY A 282 -16.93 22.17 -2.60
N ALA A 283 -16.25 21.89 -1.48
CA ALA A 283 -16.30 20.59 -0.81
C ALA A 283 -17.72 20.25 -0.37
N VAL A 284 -18.14 18.99 -0.47
CA VAL A 284 -19.49 18.56 -0.05
C VAL A 284 -19.40 17.32 0.81
N LEU A 285 -20.14 17.30 1.93
CA LEU A 285 -20.25 16.15 2.81
C LEU A 285 -21.14 15.06 2.17
N ASN A 286 -20.74 13.81 2.33
CA ASN A 286 -21.51 12.66 1.89
C ASN A 286 -22.47 12.18 3.00
N HIS A 287 -23.75 12.55 2.90
CA HIS A 287 -24.78 12.18 3.86
C HIS A 287 -25.28 10.73 3.75
N ALA A 288 -24.94 10.01 2.67
CA ALA A 288 -25.46 8.67 2.42
C ALA A 288 -24.80 7.57 3.28
N LYS A 289 -23.71 7.88 4.01
CA LYS A 289 -22.99 6.92 4.85
C LYS A 289 -23.33 7.13 6.33
N PRO A 290 -23.43 6.05 7.13
CA PRO A 290 -23.49 6.16 8.59
C PRO A 290 -22.28 6.95 9.07
N SER A 291 -22.53 7.99 9.87
CA SER A 291 -21.54 9.02 10.16
C SER A 291 -21.30 9.21 11.64
N VAL A 292 -22.12 8.65 12.54
CA VAL A 292 -21.97 8.84 13.99
C VAL A 292 -22.10 7.53 14.75
N LYS A 293 -21.21 7.29 15.73
CA LYS A 293 -21.39 6.25 16.75
C LYS A 293 -21.04 6.81 18.12
N PHE A 294 -21.80 6.39 19.12
CA PHE A 294 -21.62 6.78 20.50
C PHE A 294 -20.86 5.71 21.29
N PHE A 295 -20.07 6.15 22.25
CA PHE A 295 -19.23 5.34 23.14
C PHE A 295 -19.29 5.87 24.57
N GLY A 296 -18.78 5.08 25.52
CA GLY A 296 -18.89 5.36 26.95
C GLY A 296 -20.35 5.41 27.39
N ARG A 297 -20.75 6.32 28.29
CA ARG A 297 -22.16 6.36 28.78
C ARG A 297 -23.20 6.63 27.68
N TRP A 298 -22.79 7.07 26.50
CA TRP A 298 -23.69 7.24 25.36
C TRP A 298 -23.83 6.01 24.46
N HIS A 299 -23.16 4.89 24.75
CA HIS A 299 -23.16 3.71 23.87
C HIS A 299 -24.56 3.21 23.45
N GLY A 300 -25.59 3.41 24.29
CA GLY A 300 -26.98 2.99 24.03
C GLY A 300 -27.85 4.05 23.36
N ARG A 301 -27.31 5.22 23.07
CA ARG A 301 -28.03 6.35 22.50
C ARG A 301 -28.36 6.13 21.03
N THR A 302 -29.57 6.49 20.62
CA THR A 302 -30.06 6.29 19.25
C THR A 302 -30.36 7.57 18.49
N ASP A 303 -30.56 8.70 19.19
CA ASP A 303 -30.77 10.01 18.59
C ASP A 303 -29.43 10.63 18.17
N VAL A 304 -29.38 11.13 16.93
CA VAL A 304 -28.18 11.76 16.36
C VAL A 304 -28.49 13.21 16.03
N PRO A 305 -27.76 14.18 16.61
CA PRO A 305 -27.95 15.58 16.29
C PRO A 305 -27.42 15.92 14.89
N GLY A 306 -27.94 16.99 14.29
CA GLY A 306 -27.37 17.57 13.07
C GLY A 306 -27.64 16.83 11.77
N GLY A 307 -28.66 15.96 11.73
CA GLY A 307 -29.10 15.30 10.48
C GLY A 307 -28.12 14.25 9.94
N LEU A 308 -27.21 13.77 10.80
CA LEU A 308 -26.34 12.64 10.50
C LEU A 308 -27.02 11.31 10.88
N SER A 309 -26.51 10.21 10.32
CA SER A 309 -27.08 8.87 10.51
C SER A 309 -26.29 8.08 11.54
N LEU A 310 -27.01 7.44 12.47
CA LEU A 310 -26.44 6.54 13.48
C LEU A 310 -25.85 5.29 12.84
N CYS A 311 -24.66 4.90 13.29
CA CYS A 311 -24.05 3.60 13.01
C CYS A 311 -24.44 2.61 14.12
N ILE A 312 -25.41 1.73 13.82
CA ILE A 312 -25.92 0.71 14.76
C ILE A 312 -24.84 -0.35 15.08
N GLY A 313 -24.00 -0.71 14.10
CA GLY A 313 -22.90 -1.66 14.27
C GLY A 313 -21.55 -0.98 14.46
N ALA A 314 -20.47 -1.68 14.14
CA ALA A 314 -19.12 -1.15 14.30
C ALA A 314 -18.84 -0.02 13.30
N LEU A 315 -18.35 1.11 13.81
CA LEU A 315 -17.98 2.28 13.01
C LEU A 315 -16.69 2.00 12.25
N LYS A 316 -16.69 2.17 10.93
CA LYS A 316 -15.51 1.94 10.09
C LYS A 316 -14.75 3.25 9.86
N ILE A 317 -13.51 3.32 10.32
CA ILE A 317 -12.60 4.45 10.06
C ILE A 317 -11.30 3.90 9.48
N LEU A 318 -10.88 4.42 8.32
CA LEU A 318 -9.64 4.06 7.62
C LEU A 318 -9.45 2.55 7.38
N GLY A 319 -10.53 1.77 7.35
CA GLY A 319 -10.45 0.32 7.15
C GLY A 319 -10.54 -0.52 8.42
N VAL A 320 -10.48 0.10 9.59
CA VAL A 320 -10.62 -0.55 10.90
C VAL A 320 -12.03 -0.32 11.46
N LEU A 321 -12.58 -1.34 12.10
CA LEU A 321 -13.89 -1.30 12.76
C LEU A 321 -13.73 -0.97 14.24
N PHE A 322 -14.56 -0.07 14.75
CA PHE A 322 -14.57 0.38 16.14
C PHE A 322 -15.96 0.13 16.76
N GLU A 323 -15.94 -0.60 17.87
CA GLU A 323 -17.10 -1.03 18.64
C GLU A 323 -16.79 -0.89 20.15
N THR A 324 -17.84 -0.75 20.97
CA THR A 324 -17.76 -0.59 22.43
C THR A 324 -16.96 -1.71 23.10
N SER A 325 -17.09 -2.93 22.57
CA SER A 325 -16.32 -4.10 23.01
C SER A 325 -15.99 -5.02 21.83
N GLY A 326 -14.98 -5.86 21.99
CA GLY A 326 -14.66 -6.89 21.00
C GLY A 326 -14.08 -6.38 19.66
N SER A 327 -13.75 -5.10 19.54
CA SER A 327 -13.18 -4.49 18.33
C SER A 327 -11.99 -5.26 17.76
N ALA A 328 -11.07 -5.71 18.61
CA ALA A 328 -9.92 -6.51 18.18
C ALA A 328 -10.35 -7.82 17.50
N THR A 329 -11.22 -8.59 18.17
CA THR A 329 -11.73 -9.88 17.65
C THR A 329 -12.47 -9.69 16.33
N LEU A 330 -13.32 -8.67 16.23
CA LEU A 330 -14.10 -8.35 15.03
C LEU A 330 -13.18 -8.11 13.82
N ASN A 331 -12.18 -7.23 13.99
CA ASN A 331 -11.26 -6.90 12.92
C ASN A 331 -10.35 -8.08 12.53
N TRP A 332 -9.78 -8.79 13.51
CA TRP A 332 -8.89 -9.92 13.23
C TRP A 332 -9.61 -11.08 12.56
N SER A 333 -10.87 -11.33 12.93
CA SER A 333 -11.70 -12.35 12.28
C SER A 333 -11.89 -12.03 10.78
N ARG A 334 -12.16 -10.76 10.45
CA ARG A 334 -12.26 -10.30 9.05
C ARG A 334 -10.93 -10.44 8.32
N SER A 335 -9.81 -10.07 8.95
CA SER A 335 -8.47 -10.25 8.37
C SER A 335 -8.16 -11.73 8.09
N ILE A 336 -8.55 -12.64 8.99
CA ILE A 336 -8.38 -14.08 8.79
C ILE A 336 -9.20 -14.57 7.59
N VAL A 337 -10.42 -14.09 7.40
CA VAL A 337 -11.22 -14.42 6.20
C VAL A 337 -10.54 -13.96 4.91
N VAL A 338 -9.91 -12.78 4.91
CA VAL A 338 -9.13 -12.30 3.76
C VAL A 338 -7.93 -13.23 3.51
N VAL A 339 -7.22 -13.64 4.56
CA VAL A 339 -6.11 -14.60 4.44
C VAL A 339 -6.59 -15.94 3.90
N GLN A 340 -7.71 -16.48 4.39
CA GLN A 340 -8.30 -17.72 3.87
C GLN A 340 -8.57 -17.62 2.37
N ARG A 341 -9.17 -16.53 1.91
CA ARG A 341 -9.44 -16.29 0.48
C ARG A 341 -8.16 -16.24 -0.34
N LYS A 342 -7.16 -15.47 0.11
CA LYS A 342 -5.84 -15.40 -0.54
C LYS A 342 -5.20 -16.76 -0.65
N LEU A 343 -5.09 -17.49 0.45
CA LEU A 343 -4.52 -18.83 0.49
C LEU A 343 -5.30 -19.79 -0.42
N GLY A 344 -6.63 -19.72 -0.44
CA GLY A 344 -7.48 -20.51 -1.34
C GLY A 344 -7.14 -20.29 -2.82
N MET A 345 -6.98 -19.03 -3.25
CA MET A 345 -6.57 -18.72 -4.63
C MET A 345 -5.18 -19.30 -4.96
N TRP A 346 -4.23 -19.24 -4.02
CA TRP A 346 -2.90 -19.78 -4.22
C TRP A 346 -2.84 -21.31 -4.15
N ARG A 347 -3.77 -21.96 -3.44
CA ARG A 347 -3.88 -23.43 -3.40
C ARG A 347 -4.21 -24.04 -4.76
N ALA A 348 -4.94 -23.31 -5.61
CA ALA A 348 -5.22 -23.74 -6.97
C ALA A 348 -3.96 -23.84 -7.86
N ARG A 349 -2.83 -23.27 -7.41
CA ARG A 349 -1.54 -23.37 -8.10
C ARG A 349 -0.70 -24.48 -7.47
N SER A 350 -0.08 -25.31 -8.29
CA SER A 350 0.86 -26.37 -7.87
C SER A 350 2.20 -25.78 -7.40
N LEU A 351 2.19 -25.09 -6.27
CA LEU A 351 3.35 -24.40 -5.72
C LEU A 351 4.29 -25.37 -4.99
N SER A 352 5.60 -25.21 -5.22
CA SER A 352 6.63 -25.82 -4.38
C SER A 352 6.55 -25.29 -2.94
N PHE A 353 7.18 -25.99 -1.99
CA PHE A 353 7.25 -25.54 -0.59
C PHE A 353 7.83 -24.11 -0.48
N ILE A 354 8.90 -23.83 -1.23
CA ILE A 354 9.50 -22.49 -1.32
C ILE A 354 8.49 -21.47 -1.87
N GLY A 355 7.76 -21.81 -2.93
CA GLY A 355 6.73 -20.94 -3.50
C GLY A 355 5.62 -20.61 -2.50
N LYS A 356 5.20 -21.58 -1.69
CA LYS A 356 4.20 -21.36 -0.62
C LYS A 356 4.74 -20.45 0.48
N VAL A 357 6.00 -20.64 0.91
CA VAL A 357 6.64 -19.73 1.88
C VAL A 357 6.74 -18.31 1.31
N LEU A 358 7.06 -18.16 0.03
CA LEU A 358 7.11 -16.84 -0.63
C LEU A 358 5.73 -16.16 -0.65
N VAL A 359 4.67 -16.90 -1.00
CA VAL A 359 3.28 -16.39 -0.95
C VAL A 359 2.93 -15.89 0.45
N LEU A 360 3.27 -16.66 1.48
CA LEU A 360 3.02 -16.25 2.86
C LEU A 360 3.74 -14.93 3.19
N LYS A 361 4.99 -14.78 2.74
CA LYS A 361 5.82 -13.58 3.00
C LYS A 361 5.37 -12.34 2.25
N VAL A 362 5.00 -12.48 0.98
CA VAL A 362 4.79 -11.34 0.07
C VAL A 362 3.31 -10.94 -0.02
N ASP A 363 2.38 -11.86 0.22
CA ASP A 363 0.94 -11.60 0.03
C ASP A 363 0.12 -11.69 1.33
N VAL A 364 0.40 -12.70 2.16
CA VAL A 364 -0.36 -12.94 3.40
C VAL A 364 0.11 -12.03 4.53
N LEU A 365 1.40 -12.07 4.89
CA LEU A 365 1.93 -11.28 6.00
C LEU A 365 1.63 -9.79 5.84
N PRO A 366 1.88 -9.13 4.69
CA PRO A 366 1.61 -7.71 4.54
C PRO A 366 0.15 -7.32 4.77
N SER A 367 -0.80 -8.21 4.45
CA SER A 367 -2.22 -7.96 4.67
C SER A 367 -2.63 -7.95 6.15
N LEU A 368 -1.82 -8.55 7.03
CA LEU A 368 -2.10 -8.62 8.47
C LEU A 368 -1.42 -7.50 9.27
N LEU A 369 -0.30 -6.97 8.76
CA LEU A 369 0.48 -5.94 9.44
C LEU A 369 -0.33 -4.69 9.78
N TYR A 370 -1.15 -4.26 8.83
CA TYR A 370 -1.96 -3.07 8.99
C TYR A 370 -2.84 -3.16 10.24
N MET A 371 -3.45 -4.32 10.47
CA MET A 371 -4.28 -4.57 11.64
C MET A 371 -3.45 -4.73 12.92
N ALA A 372 -2.30 -5.41 12.84
CA ALA A 372 -1.40 -5.63 13.97
C ALA A 372 -0.86 -4.33 14.59
N TYR A 373 -0.80 -3.24 13.82
CA TYR A 373 -0.46 -1.92 14.36
C TYR A 373 -1.55 -1.31 15.24
N VAL A 374 -2.81 -1.72 15.06
CA VAL A 374 -3.96 -1.12 15.75
C VAL A 374 -4.48 -2.03 16.85
N TYR A 375 -4.59 -3.34 16.63
CA TYR A 375 -5.04 -4.27 17.66
C TYR A 375 -4.07 -5.45 17.79
N PRO A 376 -3.67 -5.83 19.01
CA PRO A 376 -2.96 -7.08 19.21
C PRO A 376 -3.85 -8.26 18.77
N LEU A 377 -3.24 -9.32 18.23
CA LEU A 377 -3.96 -10.53 17.83
C LEU A 377 -4.54 -11.23 19.06
N PRO A 378 -5.88 -11.41 19.16
CA PRO A 378 -6.47 -12.13 20.28
C PRO A 378 -5.97 -13.57 20.35
N ALA A 379 -5.71 -14.07 21.57
CA ALA A 379 -5.21 -15.42 21.79
C ALA A 379 -6.12 -16.51 21.18
N SER A 380 -7.44 -16.28 21.21
CA SER A 380 -8.46 -17.14 20.61
C SER A 380 -8.29 -17.29 19.09
N LEU A 381 -7.80 -16.26 18.40
CA LEU A 381 -7.63 -16.23 16.95
C LEU A 381 -6.23 -16.65 16.47
N ARG A 382 -5.26 -16.76 17.40
CA ARG A 382 -3.90 -17.22 17.10
C ARG A 382 -3.88 -18.63 16.53
N ARG A 383 -4.53 -19.58 17.23
CA ARG A 383 -4.57 -20.99 16.81
C ARG A 383 -5.23 -21.16 15.42
N PRO A 384 -6.41 -20.56 15.13
CA PRO A 384 -7.00 -20.58 13.79
C PRO A 384 -6.06 -20.05 12.69
N LEU A 385 -5.43 -18.90 12.89
CA LEU A 385 -4.53 -18.31 11.89
C LEU A 385 -3.32 -19.22 11.61
N VAL A 386 -2.67 -19.72 12.67
CA VAL A 386 -1.52 -20.63 12.53
C VAL A 386 -1.94 -21.89 11.79
N ARG A 387 -3.07 -22.51 12.14
CA ARG A 387 -3.56 -23.70 11.44
C ARG A 387 -3.77 -23.45 9.94
N LEU A 388 -4.33 -22.31 9.56
CA LEU A 388 -4.54 -21.97 8.14
C LEU A 388 -3.22 -21.89 7.37
N VAL A 389 -2.21 -21.24 7.95
CA VAL A 389 -0.88 -21.10 7.37
C VAL A 389 -0.22 -22.48 7.20
N PHE A 390 -0.25 -23.32 8.24
CA PHE A 390 0.35 -24.65 8.20
C PHE A 390 -0.37 -25.59 7.23
N GLN A 391 -1.70 -25.57 7.21
CA GLN A 391 -2.48 -26.33 6.23
C GLN A 391 -2.15 -25.92 4.79
N PHE A 392 -1.96 -24.63 4.52
CA PHE A 392 -1.54 -24.17 3.21
C PHE A 392 -0.14 -24.68 2.85
N MET A 393 0.82 -24.49 3.75
CA MET A 393 2.22 -24.88 3.57
C MET A 393 2.34 -26.37 3.23
N TRP A 394 1.65 -27.23 3.98
CA TRP A 394 1.68 -28.68 3.81
C TRP A 394 0.61 -29.24 2.88
N GLY A 395 -0.29 -28.41 2.37
CA GLY A 395 -1.40 -28.86 1.53
C GLY A 395 -2.34 -29.83 2.25
N GLY A 396 -2.51 -29.67 3.56
CA GLY A 396 -3.32 -30.57 4.40
C GLY A 396 -2.69 -31.96 4.65
N ARG A 397 -1.44 -32.18 4.22
CA ARG A 397 -0.68 -33.41 4.46
C ARG A 397 0.03 -33.38 5.82
N LEU A 398 0.68 -34.49 6.18
CA LEU A 398 1.51 -34.61 7.38
C LEU A 398 2.57 -33.49 7.42
N GLU A 399 2.75 -32.88 8.58
CA GLU A 399 3.75 -31.84 8.78
C GLU A 399 5.12 -32.51 8.90
N TYR A 400 5.99 -32.36 7.89
CA TYR A 400 7.30 -33.02 7.87
C TYR A 400 8.33 -32.40 8.84
N VAL A 401 8.04 -31.20 9.35
CA VAL A 401 8.87 -30.49 10.32
C VAL A 401 8.01 -30.15 11.53
N VAL A 402 8.50 -30.48 12.71
CA VAL A 402 7.85 -30.13 13.98
C VAL A 402 7.68 -28.61 14.06
N ARG A 403 6.46 -28.15 14.36
CA ARG A 403 6.14 -26.71 14.37
C ARG A 403 7.15 -25.89 15.17
N VAL A 404 7.58 -26.36 16.34
CA VAL A 404 8.59 -25.66 17.18
C VAL A 404 9.90 -25.37 16.42
N ARG A 405 10.33 -26.23 15.50
CA ARG A 405 11.52 -25.99 14.67
C ARG A 405 11.30 -24.95 13.59
N MET A 406 10.10 -24.90 13.01
CA MET A 406 9.66 -23.76 12.18
C MET A 406 9.50 -22.46 12.98
N LEU A 407 9.70 -22.49 14.30
CA LEU A 407 9.48 -21.38 15.21
C LEU A 407 10.78 -20.94 15.94
N CYS A 408 11.94 -21.53 15.60
CA CYS A 408 13.19 -21.37 16.37
C CYS A 408 13.91 -20.00 16.24
N PRO A 409 14.64 -19.54 17.30
CA PRO A 409 15.43 -18.29 17.28
C PRO A 409 16.73 -18.34 16.47
N ILE A 410 17.15 -17.18 15.97
CA ILE A 410 18.26 -16.90 15.00
C ILE A 410 19.68 -17.30 15.48
N GLY A 411 19.85 -17.75 16.73
CA GLY A 411 21.17 -18.07 17.31
C GLY A 411 21.83 -19.37 16.82
N ARG A 412 21.17 -20.17 15.97
CA ARG A 412 21.74 -21.34 15.30
C ARG A 412 21.40 -21.29 13.81
N GLU A 413 22.32 -20.72 13.02
CA GLU A 413 22.51 -20.93 11.56
C GLU A 413 21.32 -20.71 10.59
N ALA A 414 20.59 -19.59 10.66
CA ALA A 414 19.68 -19.19 9.56
C ALA A 414 19.58 -17.66 9.37
N ARG A 415 19.53 -17.20 8.10
CA ARG A 415 19.40 -15.79 7.74
C ARG A 415 17.94 -15.44 7.38
N SER A 416 17.25 -14.78 8.31
CA SER A 416 16.00 -13.98 8.20
C SER A 416 14.65 -14.67 7.84
N VAL A 417 13.62 -14.48 8.68
CA VAL A 417 12.29 -13.84 8.42
C VAL A 417 11.42 -13.83 9.70
N MET A 418 10.62 -12.75 9.82
CA MET A 418 9.81 -12.15 10.90
C MET A 418 8.86 -13.02 11.78
N VAL A 419 8.73 -12.55 13.04
CA VAL A 419 8.10 -13.09 14.26
C VAL A 419 6.60 -12.78 14.42
N TRP A 420 5.83 -13.70 15.02
CA TRP A 420 4.50 -13.41 15.61
C TRP A 420 4.53 -13.57 17.13
N SER A 421 4.63 -12.47 17.86
CA SER A 421 4.60 -12.44 19.33
C SER A 421 3.67 -11.35 19.83
N ASN A 422 3.35 -11.36 21.13
CA ASN A 422 2.75 -10.21 21.82
C ASN A 422 3.71 -9.04 21.96
N THR A 423 4.97 -9.34 21.66
CA THR A 423 5.81 -8.39 20.99
C THR A 423 5.23 -8.20 19.55
N GLY A 424 5.74 -8.74 18.47
CA GLY A 424 5.49 -8.20 17.12
C GLY A 424 6.86 -7.95 16.54
N PRO A 425 6.97 -7.53 15.28
CA PRO A 425 8.22 -7.75 14.56
C PRO A 425 9.48 -7.22 15.27
N HIS A 426 10.43 -8.13 15.58
CA HIS A 426 11.73 -7.79 16.17
C HIS A 426 12.65 -7.08 15.15
N ALA A 427 13.20 -5.94 15.57
CA ALA A 427 13.81 -4.87 14.74
C ALA A 427 15.10 -5.21 13.97
N GLU A 428 15.79 -6.32 14.23
CA GLU A 428 17.22 -6.35 13.91
C GLU A 428 17.57 -6.64 12.44
N GLN A 429 16.60 -7.06 11.61
CA GLN A 429 16.80 -7.19 10.16
C GLN A 429 15.53 -6.89 9.37
N LEU A 430 14.73 -5.95 9.85
CA LEU A 430 13.52 -5.56 9.16
C LEU A 430 13.82 -4.41 8.20
N PRO A 431 13.28 -4.41 6.98
CA PRO A 431 13.30 -3.18 6.19
C PRO A 431 12.64 -2.07 7.02
N TRP A 432 13.22 -0.88 6.99
CA TRP A 432 13.06 0.20 7.97
C TRP A 432 11.59 0.54 8.36
N HIS A 433 10.62 0.25 7.51
CA HIS A 433 9.18 0.47 7.74
C HIS A 433 8.55 -0.36 8.89
N PHE A 434 9.27 -1.34 9.45
CA PHE A 434 8.76 -2.19 10.53
C PHE A 434 9.33 -1.93 11.93
N GLY A 435 10.30 -1.02 12.10
CA GLY A 435 10.94 -0.75 13.40
C GLY A 435 9.99 -0.28 14.51
N TYR A 436 8.82 0.24 14.15
CA TYR A 436 7.79 0.69 15.09
C TYR A 436 7.16 -0.46 15.89
N ALA A 437 6.99 -1.62 15.26
CA ALA A 437 6.42 -2.77 15.94
C ALA A 437 7.34 -3.16 17.11
N ALA A 438 8.64 -3.36 16.89
CA ALA A 438 9.65 -3.64 17.91
C ALA A 438 9.64 -2.73 19.17
N LYS A 439 9.15 -1.50 19.07
CA LYS A 439 9.16 -0.52 20.16
C LYS A 439 7.93 -0.65 21.08
N TRP A 440 6.75 -0.95 20.54
CA TRP A 440 5.48 -1.13 21.29
C TRP A 440 5.54 -2.27 22.33
N LEU A 441 6.51 -3.16 22.16
CA LEU A 441 6.51 -4.51 22.70
C LEU A 441 7.39 -4.71 23.90
N ARG A 442 8.40 -3.84 23.96
CA ARG A 442 9.24 -3.68 25.12
C ARG A 442 8.46 -3.08 26.30
N ALA A 443 7.26 -2.56 26.06
CA ALA A 443 6.41 -1.93 27.06
C ALA A 443 5.40 -2.88 27.76
N TYR A 444 5.22 -4.13 27.29
CA TYR A 444 4.23 -5.10 27.82
C TYR A 444 4.82 -6.53 27.91
N PRO A 445 5.68 -6.81 28.91
CA PRO A 445 6.48 -8.05 28.99
C PRO A 445 5.74 -9.32 29.46
N GLU A 446 4.54 -9.20 30.03
CA GLU A 446 3.78 -10.27 30.71
C GLU A 446 3.16 -11.36 29.81
N VAL A 447 3.55 -11.48 28.53
CA VAL A 447 2.95 -12.45 27.61
C VAL A 447 3.96 -13.41 26.98
N GLU A 448 3.74 -14.72 27.17
CA GLU A 448 4.58 -15.78 26.62
C GLU A 448 4.76 -15.69 25.08
N VAL A 449 6.04 -15.71 24.69
CA VAL A 449 6.55 -15.42 23.34
C VAL A 449 6.84 -16.73 22.60
N ALA A 450 6.29 -16.90 21.38
CA ALA A 450 6.74 -17.92 20.42
C ALA A 450 7.15 -17.22 19.11
N ARG A 451 8.38 -17.41 18.61
CA ARG A 451 8.87 -16.82 17.35
C ARG A 451 8.47 -17.70 16.17
N VAL A 452 8.31 -17.17 14.95
CA VAL A 452 8.02 -17.98 13.73
C VAL A 452 9.18 -17.80 12.76
N GLY A 453 9.94 -18.85 12.47
CA GLY A 453 11.07 -18.87 11.53
C GLY A 453 10.67 -19.47 10.19
N LEU A 454 10.66 -18.65 9.12
CA LEU A 454 10.33 -19.10 7.76
C LEU A 454 11.54 -19.00 6.81
N ASP A 455 12.73 -19.42 7.24
CA ASP A 455 13.85 -19.54 6.30
C ASP A 455 13.59 -20.73 5.36
N HIS A 456 13.05 -20.42 4.19
CA HIS A 456 12.74 -21.38 3.14
C HIS A 456 13.94 -22.25 2.73
N ARG A 457 15.20 -21.80 2.87
CA ARG A 457 16.38 -22.60 2.51
C ARG A 457 16.66 -23.66 3.57
N HIS A 458 16.75 -23.23 4.83
CA HIS A 458 16.95 -24.14 5.96
C HIS A 458 15.78 -25.13 6.15
N LEU A 459 14.53 -24.66 6.02
CA LEU A 459 13.36 -25.53 6.10
C LEU A 459 13.29 -26.53 4.93
N PHE A 460 13.73 -26.12 3.73
CA PHE A 460 13.84 -27.03 2.60
C PHE A 460 14.91 -28.10 2.85
N GLU A 461 16.04 -27.73 3.45
CA GLU A 461 17.09 -28.67 3.86
C GLU A 461 16.62 -29.64 4.95
N GLU A 462 15.93 -29.17 6.00
CA GLU A 462 15.35 -30.05 7.04
C GLU A 462 14.29 -31.01 6.47
N VAL A 463 13.39 -30.55 5.59
CA VAL A 463 12.42 -31.42 4.91
C VAL A 463 13.13 -32.46 4.04
N ARG A 464 14.24 -32.08 3.40
CA ARG A 464 15.05 -32.99 2.58
C ARG A 464 15.80 -34.01 3.44
N GLN A 465 16.25 -33.64 4.63
CA GLN A 465 16.95 -34.51 5.58
C GLN A 465 16.00 -35.44 6.36
N GLY A 466 14.74 -35.05 6.56
CA GLY A 466 13.75 -35.78 7.36
C GLY A 466 13.17 -37.05 6.73
N GLY A 467 13.59 -37.44 5.52
CA GLY A 467 13.05 -38.59 4.80
C GLY A 467 11.63 -38.36 4.29
N CYS A 468 11.43 -38.58 2.99
CA CYS A 468 10.11 -38.55 2.36
C CYS A 468 9.32 -39.81 2.81
N PRO A 469 8.14 -39.74 3.47
CA PRO A 469 7.26 -40.90 3.45
C PRO A 469 6.81 -41.06 2.00
N GLY A 470 6.94 -42.29 1.50
CA GLY A 470 6.99 -42.64 0.09
C GLY A 470 5.81 -42.20 -0.80
N PRO A 471 5.81 -42.65 -2.06
CA PRO A 471 4.87 -42.17 -3.08
C PRO A 471 3.41 -42.37 -2.64
N VAL A 472 2.57 -41.43 -3.07
CA VAL A 472 1.11 -41.47 -2.95
C VAL A 472 0.62 -42.85 -3.41
N VAL A 473 -0.09 -43.55 -2.52
CA VAL A 473 -0.81 -44.79 -2.86
C VAL A 473 -1.80 -44.48 -3.98
N GLY A 474 -1.66 -45.17 -5.12
CA GLY A 474 -2.68 -45.17 -6.19
C GLY A 474 -2.25 -44.79 -7.61
N ILE A 475 -0.96 -44.64 -7.94
CA ILE A 475 -0.55 -44.43 -9.35
C ILE A 475 -0.02 -45.76 -9.93
N PRO A 476 -0.56 -46.25 -11.07
CA PRO A 476 -0.19 -47.55 -11.64
C PRO A 476 1.29 -47.67 -11.99
N ALA A 477 1.87 -48.84 -11.70
CA ALA A 477 3.27 -49.17 -11.90
C ALA A 477 3.77 -49.03 -13.36
N GLY A 478 2.88 -49.09 -14.35
CA GLY A 478 3.22 -49.02 -15.78
C GLY A 478 3.78 -47.68 -16.24
N VAL A 479 3.59 -46.58 -15.49
CA VAL A 479 4.20 -45.28 -15.83
C VAL A 479 5.72 -45.29 -15.59
N TRP A 480 6.23 -46.26 -14.83
CA TRP A 480 7.63 -46.31 -14.38
C TRP A 480 8.52 -47.32 -15.13
N GLU A 481 7.96 -48.14 -16.02
CA GLU A 481 8.73 -49.17 -16.75
C GLU A 481 9.75 -48.59 -17.72
N GLY A 482 9.54 -47.36 -18.22
CA GLY A 482 10.48 -46.68 -19.14
C GLY A 482 11.61 -45.88 -18.47
N VAL A 483 11.63 -45.77 -17.13
CA VAL A 483 12.53 -44.83 -16.41
C VAL A 483 13.52 -45.57 -15.47
N GLN A 484 13.35 -46.87 -15.27
CA GLN A 484 14.20 -47.68 -14.39
C GLN A 484 15.18 -48.55 -15.17
N VAL A 485 16.36 -48.01 -15.49
CA VAL A 485 17.53 -48.89 -15.73
C VAL A 485 18.03 -49.36 -14.37
N ARG A 486 18.11 -50.68 -14.15
CA ARG A 486 18.60 -51.25 -12.89
C ARG A 486 20.05 -50.83 -12.66
N GLY A 487 20.32 -50.20 -11.51
CA GLY A 487 21.67 -49.85 -11.05
C GLY A 487 21.94 -48.36 -10.78
N LEU A 488 21.00 -47.44 -11.03
CA LEU A 488 21.19 -46.04 -10.66
C LEU A 488 20.78 -45.74 -9.21
N ASP A 489 21.67 -45.04 -8.50
CA ASP A 489 21.46 -44.59 -7.13
C ASP A 489 20.33 -43.55 -7.03
N ASN A 490 19.63 -43.50 -5.89
CA ASN A 490 18.35 -42.81 -5.72
C ASN A 490 18.43 -41.29 -5.95
N GLY A 491 19.58 -40.66 -5.72
CA GLY A 491 19.78 -39.22 -5.95
C GLY A 491 19.84 -38.80 -7.42
N LEU A 492 20.03 -39.74 -8.35
CA LEU A 492 20.19 -39.46 -9.79
C LEU A 492 18.89 -39.69 -10.58
N LYS A 493 17.81 -40.13 -9.92
CA LYS A 493 16.50 -40.38 -10.52
C LYS A 493 15.77 -39.07 -10.89
N ASP A 494 15.97 -38.01 -10.10
CA ASP A 494 15.46 -36.67 -10.38
C ASP A 494 16.13 -36.04 -11.62
N LEU A 495 17.40 -36.35 -11.86
CA LEU A 495 18.17 -35.89 -13.03
C LEU A 495 17.66 -36.50 -14.35
N ASN A 496 17.21 -37.75 -14.35
CA ASN A 496 16.58 -38.38 -15.51
C ASN A 496 15.19 -37.81 -15.80
N TRP A 497 14.40 -37.49 -14.77
CA TRP A 497 13.10 -36.82 -14.93
C TRP A 497 13.25 -35.41 -15.52
N LEU A 498 14.19 -34.62 -14.99
CA LEU A 498 14.50 -33.28 -15.49
C LEU A 498 15.09 -33.30 -16.91
N SER A 499 15.77 -34.39 -17.29
CA SER A 499 16.29 -34.59 -18.65
C SER A 499 15.19 -34.92 -19.65
N LEU A 500 14.24 -35.79 -19.30
CA LEU A 500 13.11 -36.18 -20.15
C LEU A 500 12.20 -34.98 -20.51
N HIS A 501 12.12 -34.01 -19.58
CA HIS A 501 11.31 -32.80 -19.73
C HIS A 501 12.11 -31.54 -20.13
N LYS A 502 13.38 -31.69 -20.57
CA LYS A 502 14.26 -30.59 -21.04
C LYS A 502 14.41 -29.42 -20.03
N CYS A 503 14.35 -29.72 -18.73
CA CYS A 503 14.42 -28.71 -17.67
C CYS A 503 15.85 -28.31 -17.29
N LEU A 504 16.86 -29.09 -17.69
CA LEU A 504 18.27 -28.81 -17.42
C LEU A 504 18.93 -28.07 -18.61
N PRO A 505 19.51 -26.89 -18.39
CA PRO A 505 20.04 -26.05 -19.45
C PRO A 505 21.44 -26.52 -19.87
N VAL A 506 21.52 -27.44 -20.82
CA VAL A 506 22.78 -27.79 -21.51
C VAL A 506 22.99 -26.90 -22.72
N ARG A 507 24.25 -26.65 -23.11
CA ARG A 507 24.54 -25.65 -24.15
C ARG A 507 23.90 -25.94 -25.50
N SER A 508 23.63 -27.19 -25.87
CA SER A 508 22.83 -27.51 -27.07
C SER A 508 21.41 -26.92 -27.02
N ILE A 509 20.72 -27.03 -25.87
CA ILE A 509 19.38 -26.45 -25.64
C ILE A 509 19.46 -24.93 -25.53
N MET A 510 20.51 -24.40 -24.89
CA MET A 510 20.70 -22.96 -24.76
C MET A 510 21.07 -22.30 -26.09
N TYR A 511 21.84 -22.97 -26.94
CA TYR A 511 22.22 -22.51 -28.28
C TYR A 511 21.00 -22.42 -29.19
N GLY A 512 20.13 -23.45 -29.20
CA GLY A 512 18.85 -23.42 -29.92
C GLY A 512 17.88 -22.33 -29.43
N ARG A 513 18.15 -21.71 -28.27
CA ARG A 513 17.41 -20.57 -27.71
C ARG A 513 18.21 -19.25 -27.76
N GLY A 514 19.35 -19.22 -28.46
CA GLY A 514 20.20 -18.04 -28.62
C GLY A 514 20.94 -17.57 -27.35
N MET A 515 20.94 -18.37 -26.28
CA MET A 515 21.53 -18.00 -24.99
C MET A 515 23.03 -18.35 -24.88
N THR A 516 23.57 -19.13 -25.80
CA THR A 516 25.01 -19.43 -25.91
C THR A 516 25.45 -19.30 -27.36
N ARG A 517 26.74 -18.99 -27.60
CA ARG A 517 27.31 -18.81 -28.95
C ARG A 517 27.62 -20.12 -29.69
N SER A 518 27.67 -21.24 -28.97
CA SER A 518 27.94 -22.58 -29.52
C SER A 518 27.20 -23.63 -28.70
N PRO A 519 26.72 -24.72 -29.33
CA PRO A 519 26.17 -25.88 -28.63
C PRO A 519 27.25 -26.79 -28.04
N THR A 520 28.54 -26.54 -28.31
CA THR A 520 29.66 -27.40 -27.91
C THR A 520 30.03 -27.30 -26.44
N CYS A 521 30.54 -28.41 -25.91
CA CYS A 521 31.05 -28.55 -24.54
C CYS A 521 32.21 -27.57 -24.30
N PRO A 522 32.17 -26.76 -23.22
CA PRO A 522 33.17 -25.73 -22.95
C PRO A 522 34.43 -26.29 -22.28
N ARG A 523 34.48 -27.59 -22.00
CA ARG A 523 35.66 -28.21 -21.40
C ARG A 523 36.79 -28.25 -22.44
N PRO A 524 38.02 -27.82 -22.09
CA PRO A 524 39.15 -27.81 -23.02
C PRO A 524 39.32 -29.18 -23.68
N THR A 525 39.67 -29.19 -24.98
CA THR A 525 39.93 -30.38 -25.81
C THR A 525 38.78 -31.39 -26.01
N CYS A 526 37.59 -31.18 -25.43
CA CYS A 526 36.48 -32.13 -25.57
C CYS A 526 35.81 -32.11 -26.95
N GLY A 527 35.59 -30.93 -27.54
CA GLY A 527 35.07 -30.74 -28.90
C GLY A 527 33.64 -31.22 -29.22
N GLY A 528 33.02 -32.05 -28.37
CA GLY A 528 31.68 -32.61 -28.58
C GLY A 528 30.53 -31.64 -28.30
N GLU A 529 29.34 -31.95 -28.82
CA GLU A 529 28.12 -31.18 -28.53
C GLU A 529 27.65 -31.41 -27.07
N GLU A 530 27.37 -30.33 -26.34
CA GLU A 530 26.92 -30.41 -24.96
C GLU A 530 25.43 -30.73 -24.88
N ILE A 531 25.11 -32.01 -25.01
CA ILE A 531 23.80 -32.58 -24.72
C ILE A 531 23.80 -33.23 -23.33
N LEU A 532 22.62 -33.43 -22.73
CA LEU A 532 22.48 -33.99 -21.37
C LEU A 532 23.25 -35.31 -21.21
N ARG A 533 23.18 -36.18 -22.22
CA ARG A 533 23.93 -37.45 -22.21
C ARG A 533 25.45 -37.24 -22.18
N HIS A 534 25.96 -36.23 -22.89
CA HIS A 534 27.37 -35.91 -22.95
C HIS A 534 27.88 -35.35 -21.62
N VAL A 535 27.14 -34.43 -20.99
CA VAL A 535 27.52 -33.81 -19.70
C VAL A 535 27.63 -34.84 -18.59
N PHE A 536 26.71 -35.80 -18.51
CA PHE A 536 26.63 -36.74 -17.40
C PHE A 536 27.37 -38.05 -17.61
N TRP A 537 27.52 -38.53 -18.85
CA TRP A 537 28.04 -39.89 -19.10
C TRP A 537 29.04 -40.01 -20.26
N GLY A 538 29.13 -39.00 -21.14
CA GLY A 538 29.92 -39.10 -22.38
C GLY A 538 31.14 -38.19 -22.47
N CYS A 539 31.29 -37.24 -21.56
CA CYS A 539 32.45 -36.36 -21.54
C CYS A 539 33.60 -37.09 -20.84
N ALA A 540 34.75 -37.22 -21.50
CA ALA A 540 35.94 -37.90 -20.96
C ALA A 540 36.42 -37.32 -19.62
N PHE A 541 36.03 -36.08 -19.30
CA PHE A 541 36.32 -35.39 -18.04
C PHE A 541 35.24 -35.54 -16.97
N ALA A 542 34.15 -36.28 -17.20
CA ALA A 542 33.05 -36.43 -16.23
C ALA A 542 33.30 -37.51 -15.17
N GLY A 543 34.47 -38.16 -15.19
CA GLY A 543 34.84 -39.24 -14.27
C GLY A 543 36.20 -39.07 -13.57
N VAL A 544 36.68 -37.83 -13.37
CA VAL A 544 37.80 -37.53 -12.46
C VAL A 544 37.33 -36.56 -11.39
#